data_AF-A0A4R0DD19-F1
#
_entry.id   AF-A0A4R0DD19-F1
#
_cell.length_a   1.000
_cell.length_b   1.000
_cell.length_c   1.000
_cell.angle_alpha   90.00
_cell.angle_beta   90.00
_cell.angle_gamma   90.00
#
_symmetry.space_group_name_H-M   'P 1'
#
loop_
_entity.id
_entity.type
_entity.pdbx_description
1 polymer ?
#
loop_
_entity_poly.entity_id
_entity_poly.type
_entity_poly.pdbx_seq_one_letter_code
_entity_poly.pdbx_strand_id
1 'polypeptide(L)'
;MGVLTRFIIEIIITLLVSGATAFVITTVLKDLLVDLCGDIVRATFWSRFTIIMLFLTPLMFVMFFGVSFDSGAADHTVVKRALGWSLFGVFCAMLTIAFQISKFIPSKKALTLREEPLQEKTLQEN
;
A
#
# COMPACT_ATOMS: atom_id res chain seq x y z
N MET A 1 12.60 -17.67 -25.90
CA MET A 1 11.24 -18.08 -25.49
C MET A 1 10.19 -17.36 -26.32
N GLY A 2 8.99 -17.91 -26.49
CA GLY A 2 7.90 -17.21 -27.20
C GLY A 2 7.41 -15.97 -26.43
N VAL A 3 6.90 -14.97 -27.14
CA VAL A 3 6.36 -13.72 -26.54
C VAL A 3 5.26 -14.00 -25.50
N LEU A 4 4.40 -15.00 -25.75
CA LEU A 4 3.34 -15.40 -24.82
C LEU A 4 3.90 -15.99 -23.52
N THR A 5 4.96 -16.79 -23.61
CA THR A 5 5.64 -17.38 -22.44
C THR A 5 6.27 -16.30 -21.57
N ARG A 6 6.90 -15.30 -22.19
CA ARG A 6 7.49 -14.15 -21.48
C ARG A 6 6.43 -13.37 -20.71
N PHE A 7 5.30 -13.07 -21.36
CA PHE A 7 4.17 -12.38 -20.73
C PHE A 7 3.61 -13.15 -19.52
N ILE A 8 3.40 -14.47 -19.66
CA ILE A 8 2.91 -15.31 -18.55
C ILE A 8 3.89 -15.29 -17.37
N ILE A 9 5.21 -15.34 -17.63
CA ILE A 9 6.23 -15.28 -16.58
C ILE A 9 6.17 -13.94 -15.84
N GLU A 10 6.06 -12.81 -16.55
CA GLU A 10 5.94 -11.49 -15.90
C GLU A 10 4.70 -11.42 -14.99
N ILE A 11 3.56 -11.95 -15.44
CA ILE A 11 2.33 -11.98 -14.64
C ILE A 11 2.48 -12.87 -13.40
N ILE A 12 3.07 -14.06 -13.54
CA ILE A 12 3.30 -14.97 -12.40
C ILE A 12 4.21 -14.33 -11.36
N ILE A 13 5.32 -13.72 -11.80
CA ILE A 13 6.25 -13.01 -10.92
C ILE A 13 5.51 -11.91 -10.16
N THR A 14 4.72 -11.10 -10.88
CA THR A 14 3.97 -9.99 -10.30
C THR A 14 2.98 -10.47 -9.25
N LEU A 15 2.23 -11.54 -9.55
CA LEU A 15 1.27 -12.14 -8.62
C LEU A 15 1.95 -12.71 -7.37
N LEU A 16 3.11 -13.36 -7.53
CA LEU A 16 3.88 -13.90 -6.40
C LEU A 16 4.40 -12.78 -5.49
N VAL A 17 5.00 -11.74 -6.06
CA VAL A 17 5.51 -10.58 -5.30
C VAL A 17 4.37 -9.85 -4.60
N SER A 18 3.27 -9.60 -5.31
CA SER A 18 2.10 -8.92 -4.77
C SER A 18 1.44 -9.74 -3.67
N GLY A 19 1.29 -11.05 -3.88
CA GLY A 19 0.69 -11.97 -2.92
C GLY A 19 1.52 -12.13 -1.65
N ALA A 20 2.84 -12.30 -1.78
CA ALA A 20 3.75 -12.35 -0.63
C ALA A 20 3.68 -11.06 0.18
N THR A 21 3.72 -9.90 -0.49
CA THR A 21 3.64 -8.61 0.20
C THR A 21 2.26 -8.39 0.84
N ALA A 22 1.18 -8.74 0.14
CA ALA A 22 -0.18 -8.64 0.67
C ALA A 22 -0.37 -9.51 1.90
N PHE A 23 0.16 -10.74 1.90
CA PHE A 23 0.11 -11.63 3.05
C PHE A 23 0.81 -11.04 4.28
N VAL A 24 2.02 -10.49 4.10
CA VAL A 24 2.78 -9.86 5.19
C VAL A 24 2.06 -8.62 5.72
N ILE A 25 1.60 -7.74 4.83
CA ILE A 25 0.95 -6.47 5.23
C ILE A 25 -0.41 -6.71 5.87
N THR A 26 -1.26 -7.56 5.28
CA THR A 26 -2.64 -7.75 5.77
C THR A 26 -2.73 -8.30 7.17
N THR A 27 -1.74 -9.11 7.57
CA THR A 27 -1.63 -9.66 8.92
C THR A 27 -1.48 -8.54 9.95
N VAL A 28 -0.60 -7.57 9.70
CA VAL A 28 -0.34 -6.46 10.64
C VAL A 28 -1.35 -5.32 10.48
N LEU A 29 -1.81 -5.07 9.26
CA LEU A 29 -2.66 -3.93 8.92
C LEU A 29 -4.05 -4.03 9.56
N LYS A 30 -4.60 -5.24 9.69
CA LYS A 30 -5.92 -5.41 10.30
C LYS A 30 -5.94 -4.95 11.76
N ASP A 31 -4.98 -5.40 12.55
CA ASP A 31 -4.91 -5.06 13.98
C ASP A 31 -4.68 -3.55 14.15
N LEU A 32 -3.79 -2.97 13.33
CA LEU A 32 -3.53 -1.54 13.35
C LEU A 32 -4.76 -0.70 12.96
N LEU A 33 -5.52 -1.12 11.96
CA LEU A 33 -6.74 -0.42 11.53
C LEU A 33 -7.86 -0.52 12.56
N VAL A 34 -7.99 -1.65 13.25
CA VAL A 34 -8.99 -1.80 14.33
C VAL A 34 -8.65 -0.84 15.48
N ASP A 35 -7.38 -0.77 15.87
CA ASP A 35 -6.91 0.12 16.94
C ASP A 35 -7.06 1.60 16.55
N LEU A 36 -6.70 1.97 15.32
CA LEU A 36 -6.79 3.36 14.83
C LEU A 36 -8.22 3.83 14.59
N CYS A 37 -9.06 2.96 14.01
CA CYS A 37 -10.37 3.39 13.54
C CYS A 37 -11.46 3.23 14.60
N GLY A 38 -11.23 2.43 15.64
CA GLY A 38 -12.20 2.14 16.71
C GLY A 38 -13.47 1.42 16.25
N ASP A 39 -13.55 1.07 14.96
CA ASP A 39 -14.72 0.50 14.30
C ASP A 39 -14.31 -0.61 13.32
N ILE A 40 -14.91 -1.78 13.50
CA ILE A 40 -14.58 -3.02 12.78
C ILE A 40 -15.00 -2.95 11.30
N VAL A 41 -16.06 -2.20 10.98
CA VAL A 41 -16.59 -2.07 9.62
C VAL A 41 -15.62 -1.25 8.78
N ARG A 42 -15.14 -0.12 9.31
CA ARG A 42 -14.15 0.73 8.63
C ARG A 42 -12.80 0.02 8.47
N ALA A 43 -12.34 -0.69 9.49
CA ALA A 43 -11.12 -1.48 9.42
C ALA A 43 -11.18 -2.56 8.32
N THR A 44 -12.31 -3.24 8.19
CA THR A 44 -12.50 -4.27 7.16
C THR A 44 -12.48 -3.68 5.75
N PHE A 45 -13.11 -2.53 5.54
CA PHE A 45 -13.10 -1.82 4.24
C PHE A 45 -11.67 -1.46 3.81
N TRP A 46 -10.90 -0.82 4.69
CA TRP A 46 -9.52 -0.41 4.39
C TRP A 46 -8.58 -1.59 4.16
N SER A 47 -8.77 -2.69 4.90
CA SER A 47 -8.04 -3.94 4.67
C SER A 47 -8.28 -4.49 3.26
N ARG A 48 -9.55 -4.56 2.81
CA ARG A 48 -9.90 -5.03 1.45
C ARG A 48 -9.37 -4.09 0.37
N PHE A 49 -9.51 -2.78 0.56
CA PHE A 49 -9.00 -1.77 -0.36
C PHE A 49 -7.48 -1.89 -0.55
N THR A 50 -6.75 -2.07 0.55
CA THR A 50 -5.29 -2.24 0.53
C THR A 50 -4.87 -3.46 -0.27
N ILE A 51 -5.53 -4.60 -0.07
CA ILE A 51 -5.26 -5.83 -0.84
C ILE A 51 -5.46 -5.56 -2.33
N ILE A 52 -6.59 -4.97 -2.71
CA ILE A 52 -6.90 -4.70 -4.12
C ILE A 52 -5.83 -3.80 -4.74
N MET A 53 -5.44 -2.71 -4.06
CA MET A 53 -4.38 -1.82 -4.54
C MET A 53 -3.02 -2.52 -4.65
N LEU A 54 -2.69 -3.39 -3.69
CA LEU A 54 -1.42 -4.11 -3.70
C LEU A 54 -1.27 -5.08 -4.88
N PHE A 55 -2.38 -5.55 -5.46
CA PHE A 55 -2.37 -6.35 -6.68
C PHE A 55 -2.51 -5.46 -7.93
N LEU A 56 -3.39 -4.47 -7.89
CA LEU A 56 -3.72 -3.66 -9.06
C LEU A 56 -2.54 -2.78 -9.50
N THR A 57 -1.87 -2.12 -8.58
CA THR A 57 -0.76 -1.20 -8.89
C THR A 57 0.43 -1.89 -9.55
N PRO A 58 1.03 -2.96 -8.98
CA PRO A 58 2.15 -3.63 -9.62
C PRO A 58 1.79 -4.30 -10.94
N LEU A 59 0.56 -4.81 -11.07
CA LEU A 59 0.07 -5.40 -12.32
C LEU A 59 -0.07 -4.35 -13.41
N MET A 60 -0.56 -3.15 -13.08
CA MET A 60 -0.55 -2.00 -13.98
C MET A 60 0.89 -1.60 -14.37
N PHE A 61 1.81 -1.48 -13.42
CA PHE A 61 3.20 -1.11 -13.71
C PHE A 61 3.90 -2.09 -14.64
N VAL A 62 3.76 -3.40 -14.39
CA VAL A 62 4.34 -4.43 -15.25
C VAL A 62 3.66 -4.45 -16.61
N MET A 63 2.34 -4.21 -16.70
CA MET A 63 1.64 -4.15 -17.98
C MET A 63 2.03 -2.93 -18.83
N PHE A 64 2.26 -1.76 -18.22
CA PHE A 64 2.63 -0.54 -18.94
C PHE A 64 4.12 -0.43 -19.27
N PHE A 65 4.99 -0.94 -18.40
CA PHE A 65 6.45 -0.78 -18.53
C PHE A 65 7.23 -2.09 -18.72
N GLY A 66 6.52 -3.22 -18.84
CA GLY A 66 7.06 -4.51 -19.19
C GLY A 66 7.64 -4.53 -20.60
N VAL A 67 8.63 -5.39 -20.82
CA VAL A 67 9.35 -5.51 -22.11
C VAL A 67 9.02 -6.81 -22.83
N SER A 68 7.96 -7.52 -22.39
CA SER A 68 7.52 -8.79 -22.99
C SER A 68 7.26 -8.75 -24.50
N PHE A 69 6.90 -7.59 -25.04
CA PHE A 69 6.64 -7.41 -26.48
C PHE A 69 7.90 -7.13 -27.30
N ASP A 70 9.05 -6.89 -26.67
CA ASP A 70 10.31 -6.68 -27.37
C ASP A 70 10.93 -8.03 -27.76
N SER A 71 10.98 -8.31 -29.06
CA SER A 71 11.50 -9.56 -29.60
C SER A 71 13.03 -9.68 -29.49
N GLY A 72 13.74 -8.55 -29.32
CA GLY A 72 15.19 -8.48 -29.13
C GLY A 72 15.65 -8.64 -27.67
N ALA A 73 14.74 -8.52 -26.71
CA ALA A 73 15.07 -8.59 -25.29
C ALA A 73 15.58 -9.99 -24.90
N ALA A 74 16.74 -10.01 -24.26
CA ALA A 74 17.25 -11.20 -23.60
C ALA A 74 16.31 -11.63 -22.47
N ASP A 75 16.16 -12.94 -22.29
CA ASP A 75 15.20 -13.51 -21.34
C ASP A 75 15.42 -13.05 -19.89
N HIS A 76 16.67 -12.81 -19.49
CA HIS A 76 17.01 -12.27 -18.17
C HIS A 76 16.56 -10.81 -17.97
N THR A 77 16.53 -10.01 -19.04
CA THR A 77 16.07 -8.61 -19.00
C THR A 77 14.58 -8.53 -18.73
N VAL A 78 13.79 -9.44 -19.30
CA VAL A 78 12.33 -9.54 -19.07
C VAL A 78 12.05 -9.79 -17.58
N VAL A 79 12.69 -10.81 -17.00
CA VAL A 79 12.52 -11.17 -15.58
C VAL A 79 12.96 -10.03 -14.65
N LYS A 80 14.16 -9.47 -14.87
CA LYS A 80 14.69 -8.38 -14.04
C LYS A 80 13.78 -7.14 -14.10
N ARG A 81 13.24 -6.83 -15.27
CA ARG A 81 12.37 -5.67 -15.46
C ARG A 81 11.00 -5.88 -14.83
N ALA A 82 10.40 -7.06 -15.00
CA ALA A 82 9.15 -7.42 -14.34
C ALA A 82 9.27 -7.37 -12.82
N LEU A 83 10.34 -7.93 -12.26
CA LEU A 83 10.64 -7.82 -10.82
C LEU A 83 10.76 -6.35 -10.40
N GLY A 84 11.57 -5.56 -11.10
CA GLY A 84 11.79 -4.15 -10.78
C GLY A 84 10.49 -3.33 -10.77
N TRP A 85 9.66 -3.46 -11.80
CA TRP A 85 8.40 -2.73 -11.91
C TRP A 85 7.33 -3.23 -10.93
N SER A 86 7.29 -4.54 -10.65
CA SER A 86 6.40 -5.09 -9.63
C SER A 86 6.74 -4.55 -8.24
N LEU A 87 8.03 -4.51 -7.88
CA LEU A 87 8.50 -3.97 -6.59
C LEU A 87 8.22 -2.48 -6.50
N PHE A 88 8.47 -1.73 -7.58
CA PHE A 88 8.18 -0.31 -7.63
C PHE A 88 6.68 -0.02 -7.50
N GLY A 89 5.83 -0.78 -8.19
CA GLY A 89 4.38 -0.66 -8.08
C GLY A 89 3.87 -0.97 -6.67
N VAL A 90 4.39 -2.02 -6.02
CA VAL A 90 4.09 -2.33 -4.61
C VAL A 90 4.55 -1.20 -3.68
N PHE A 91 5.73 -0.63 -3.90
CA PHE A 91 6.24 0.50 -3.13
C PHE A 91 5.35 1.74 -3.26
N CYS A 92 4.94 2.09 -4.48
CA CYS A 92 3.97 3.17 -4.72
C CYS A 92 2.63 2.91 -4.04
N ALA A 93 2.10 1.68 -4.12
CA ALA A 93 0.87 1.31 -3.43
C ALA A 93 1.01 1.52 -1.91
N MET A 94 2.09 1.03 -1.30
CA MET A 94 2.35 1.24 0.12
C MET A 94 2.44 2.73 0.50
N LEU A 95 3.14 3.55 -0.28
CA LEU A 95 3.23 4.99 -0.02
C LEU A 95 1.86 5.67 -0.06
N THR A 96 1.02 5.35 -1.05
CA THR A 96 -0.33 5.93 -1.15
C THR A 96 -1.22 5.54 0.02
N ILE A 97 -1.13 4.29 0.48
CA ILE A 97 -1.86 3.79 1.64
C ILE A 97 -1.36 4.47 2.92
N ALA A 98 -0.04 4.54 3.13
CA ALA A 98 0.57 5.18 4.28
C ALA A 98 0.21 6.67 4.36
N PHE A 99 0.20 7.36 3.22
CA PHE A 99 -0.21 8.77 3.13
C PHE A 99 -1.69 8.96 3.47
N GLN A 100 -2.57 8.11 2.93
CA GLN A 100 -4.00 8.14 3.25
C GLN A 100 -4.23 7.90 4.74
N ILE A 101 -3.64 6.85 5.32
CA ILE A 101 -3.76 6.55 6.75
C ILE A 101 -3.26 7.73 7.61
N SER A 102 -2.10 8.32 7.26
CA SER A 102 -1.55 9.47 7.99
C SER A 102 -2.48 10.69 8.00
N LYS A 103 -3.29 10.86 6.95
CA LYS A 103 -4.31 11.92 6.89
C LYS A 103 -5.53 11.61 7.76
N PHE A 104 -5.88 10.34 7.92
CA PHE A 104 -6.99 9.90 8.78
C PHE A 104 -6.65 9.86 10.26
N ILE A 105 -5.36 9.82 10.63
CA ILE A 105 -4.93 9.99 12.02
C ILE A 105 -4.98 11.50 12.32
N PRO A 106 -5.97 12.01 13.09
CA PRO A 106 -5.92 13.39 13.53
C PRO A 106 -4.64 13.55 14.36
N SER A 107 -3.68 14.30 13.82
CA SER A 107 -2.50 14.73 14.55
C SER A 107 -3.00 15.29 15.89
N LYS A 108 -2.44 14.79 17.01
CA LYS A 108 -2.80 15.16 18.39
C LYS A 108 -2.75 16.68 18.68
N LYS A 109 -2.40 17.52 17.70
CA LYS A 109 -2.52 18.99 17.73
C LYS A 109 -3.90 19.50 18.14
N ALA A 110 -4.99 18.77 17.90
CA ALA A 110 -6.32 19.20 18.33
C ALA A 110 -6.57 19.01 19.85
N LEU A 111 -5.80 18.15 20.53
CA LEU A 111 -5.94 17.89 21.96
C LEU A 111 -5.15 18.90 22.82
N THR A 112 -4.06 19.47 22.28
CA THR A 112 -3.27 20.50 22.98
C THR A 112 -3.98 21.86 23.04
N LEU A 113 -4.93 22.11 22.13
CA LEU A 113 -5.72 23.36 22.08
C LEU A 113 -6.98 23.33 22.98
N ARG A 114 -7.31 22.19 23.58
CA ARG A 114 -8.45 22.06 24.51
C ARG A 114 -8.04 22.24 25.97
N GLU A 115 -6.75 22.19 26.28
CA GLU A 115 -6.24 22.35 27.65
C GLU A 115 -6.08 23.83 28.06
N GLU A 116 -6.03 24.77 27.12
CA GLU A 116 -5.81 26.19 27.43
C GLU A 116 -6.98 26.93 28.12
N PRO A 117 -8.28 26.74 27.82
CA PRO A 117 -9.32 27.56 28.45
C PRO A 117 -9.77 27.06 29.84
N LEU A 118 -9.34 25.89 30.32
CA LEU A 118 -9.76 25.37 31.63
C LEU A 118 -8.82 25.83 32.76
N GLN A 119 -7.51 25.93 32.51
CA GLN A 119 -6.53 26.36 33.52
C GLN A 119 -6.76 27.82 33.98
N GLU A 120 -7.25 28.71 33.10
CA GLU A 120 -7.49 30.11 33.45
C GLU A 120 -8.67 30.29 34.42
N LYS A 121 -9.71 29.45 34.34
CA LYS A 121 -10.87 29.53 35.26
C LYS A 121 -10.54 29.10 36.68
N THR A 122 -9.65 28.14 36.87
CA THR A 122 -9.24 27.66 38.20
C THR A 122 -8.30 28.61 38.95
N LEU A 123 -7.71 29.60 38.26
CA LEU A 123 -6.83 30.61 38.88
C LEU A 123 -7.57 31.90 39.27
N GLN A 124 -8.83 32.07 38.84
CA GLN A 124 -9.67 33.21 39.23
C GLN A 124 -10.64 32.87 40.37
N GLU A 125 -10.67 31.61 40.81
CA GLU A 125 -11.52 31.09 41.91
C GLU A 125 -10.66 30.60 43.10
N ASN A 126 -9.54 31.27 43.37
CA ASN A 126 -8.72 31.13 44.58
C ASN A 126 -8.01 32.46 44.86
#